data_AF-E4LMB2-F1
#
_entry.id   AF-E4LMB2-F1
#
_cell.length_a   1.000
_cell.length_b   1.000
_cell.length_c   1.000
_cell.angle_alpha   90.00
_cell.angle_beta   90.00
_cell.angle_gamma   90.00
#
_symmetry.space_group_name_H-M   'P 1'
#
loop_
_entity.id
_entity.type
_entity.pdbx_description
1 polymer ?
#
loop_
_entity_poly.entity_id
_entity_poly.type
_entity_poly.pdbx_seq_one_letter_code
_entity_poly.pdbx_strand_id
1 'polypeptide(L)'
;MSDTYSVAISYGEVLGWIDYDGAARSASVNLADEKGRTAVEAFLAAPHEVEMPHETLMDFTKETVTPLADRESFELALTRLWNETGVQVDWSRPVDYVKAHPHY
;
A
#
# COMPACT_ATOMS: atom_id res chain seq x y z
N MET A 1 -9.04 -8.25 -19.08
CA MET A 1 -7.83 -8.65 -18.33
C MET A 1 -8.00 -8.03 -16.96
N SER A 2 -7.83 -8.79 -15.89
CA SER A 2 -7.96 -8.26 -14.53
C SER A 2 -6.81 -7.28 -14.30
N ASP A 3 -7.10 -5.97 -14.27
CA ASP A 3 -6.16 -4.90 -13.92
C ASP A 3 -5.89 -4.88 -12.41
N THR A 4 -5.64 -6.07 -11.85
CA THR A 4 -5.33 -6.26 -10.45
C THR A 4 -3.83 -6.06 -10.27
N TYR A 5 -3.47 -5.05 -9.50
CA TYR A 5 -2.10 -4.76 -9.12
C TYR A 5 -1.87 -5.28 -7.71
N SER A 6 -0.91 -6.19 -7.55
CA SER A 6 -0.60 -6.77 -6.25
C SER A 6 0.75 -6.30 -5.73
N VAL A 7 0.84 -6.02 -4.44
CA VAL A 7 2.10 -5.69 -3.75
C VAL A 7 2.30 -6.57 -2.52
N ALA A 8 3.55 -6.95 -2.24
CA ALA A 8 3.91 -7.67 -1.04
C ALA A 8 4.02 -6.69 0.14
N ILE A 9 3.58 -7.12 1.31
CA ILE A 9 3.69 -6.38 2.57
C ILE A 9 4.21 -7.27 3.69
N SER A 10 4.79 -6.66 4.72
CA SER A 10 5.21 -7.37 5.92
C SER A 10 4.94 -6.57 7.18
N TYR A 11 4.60 -7.29 8.25
CA TYR A 11 4.38 -6.73 9.59
C TYR A 11 5.08 -7.61 10.63
N GLY A 12 6.23 -7.15 11.12
CA GLY A 12 7.11 -7.96 11.97
C GLY A 12 7.61 -9.21 11.22
N GLU A 13 7.25 -10.40 11.70
CA GLU A 13 7.62 -11.69 11.09
C GLU A 13 6.53 -12.25 10.15
N VAL A 14 5.42 -11.53 9.98
CA VAL A 14 4.28 -11.97 9.16
C VAL A 14 4.37 -11.34 7.77
N LEU A 15 4.21 -12.18 6.74
CA LEU A 15 4.13 -11.74 5.35
C LEU A 15 2.69 -11.70 4.88
N GLY A 16 2.42 -10.79 3.96
CA GLY A 16 1.12 -10.62 3.34
C GLY A 16 1.22 -9.94 1.99
N TRP A 17 0.08 -9.68 1.39
CA TRP A 17 0.01 -8.89 0.16
C TRP A 17 -1.27 -8.07 0.10
N ILE A 18 -1.27 -7.02 -0.71
CA ILE A 18 -2.46 -6.24 -1.03
C ILE A 18 -2.76 -6.47 -2.49
N ASP A 19 -4.01 -6.83 -2.81
CA ASP A 19 -4.51 -6.89 -4.18
C ASP A 19 -5.36 -5.64 -4.43
N TYR A 20 -4.89 -4.73 -5.28
CA TYR A 20 -5.62 -3.55 -5.73
C TYR A 20 -6.33 -3.83 -7.05
N ASP A 21 -7.64 -3.67 -7.10
CA ASP A 21 -8.46 -3.75 -8.31
C ASP A 21 -8.73 -2.35 -8.85
N GLY A 22 -8.07 -1.99 -9.95
CA GLY A 22 -8.25 -0.67 -10.58
C GLY A 22 -9.61 -0.45 -11.22
N ALA A 23 -10.33 -1.51 -11.59
CA ALA A 23 -11.68 -1.41 -12.15
C ALA A 23 -12.72 -1.20 -11.06
N ALA A 24 -12.58 -1.91 -9.94
CA ALA A 24 -13.46 -1.78 -8.78
C ALA A 24 -13.07 -0.63 -7.84
N ARG A 25 -11.87 -0.04 -8.01
CA ARG A 25 -11.31 0.97 -7.10
C ARG A 25 -11.32 0.48 -5.65
N SER A 26 -10.87 -0.75 -5.46
CA SER A 26 -10.91 -1.43 -4.16
C SER A 26 -9.61 -2.18 -3.92
N ALA A 27 -9.25 -2.37 -2.66
CA ALA A 27 -8.07 -3.12 -2.28
C ALA A 27 -8.44 -4.20 -1.25
N SER A 28 -7.87 -5.39 -1.41
CA SER A 28 -8.01 -6.50 -0.47
C SER A 28 -6.68 -6.75 0.22
N VAL A 29 -6.68 -6.68 1.56
CA VAL A 29 -5.47 -6.87 2.37
C VAL A 29 -5.43 -8.30 2.88
N ASN A 30 -4.44 -9.06 2.40
CA ASN A 30 -4.20 -10.44 2.80
C ASN A 30 -3.00 -10.49 3.74
N LEU A 31 -3.25 -10.26 5.03
CA LEU A 31 -2.25 -10.35 6.08
C LEU A 31 -2.83 -11.18 7.24
N ALA A 32 -2.03 -12.13 7.76
CA ALA A 32 -2.49 -13.01 8.84
C ALA A 32 -2.64 -12.27 10.18
N ASP A 33 -1.85 -11.22 10.41
CA ASP A 33 -1.98 -10.36 11.59
C ASP A 33 -3.17 -9.41 11.44
N GLU A 34 -4.15 -9.53 12.34
CA GLU A 34 -5.38 -8.74 12.28
C GLU A 34 -5.13 -7.25 12.52
N LYS A 35 -4.17 -6.91 13.40
CA LYS A 35 -3.86 -5.52 13.73
C LYS A 35 -3.24 -4.80 12.52
N GLY A 36 -2.26 -5.43 11.88
CA GLY A 36 -1.68 -4.96 10.63
C GLY A 36 -2.71 -4.88 9.52
N ARG A 37 -3.57 -5.90 9.37
CA ARG A 37 -4.62 -5.91 8.34
C ARG A 37 -5.57 -4.74 8.50
N THR A 38 -6.14 -4.56 9.69
CA THR A 38 -7.07 -3.45 9.97
C THR A 38 -6.39 -2.09 9.85
N ALA A 39 -5.11 -1.96 10.22
CA ALA A 39 -4.39 -0.71 10.04
C ALA A 39 -4.22 -0.34 8.56
N VAL A 40 -3.88 -1.32 7.70
CA VAL A 40 -3.77 -1.11 6.25
C VAL A 40 -5.14 -0.82 5.64
N GLU A 41 -6.19 -1.55 6.03
CA GLU A 41 -7.56 -1.30 5.54
C GLU A 41 -8.04 0.11 5.92
N ALA A 42 -7.81 0.52 7.17
CA ALA A 42 -8.15 1.87 7.64
C ALA A 42 -7.34 2.95 6.90
N PHE A 43 -6.05 2.69 6.66
CA PHE A 43 -5.20 3.58 5.87
C PHE A 43 -5.73 3.72 4.44
N LEU A 44 -6.06 2.63 3.75
CA LEU A 44 -6.55 2.68 2.37
C LEU A 44 -7.93 3.33 2.24
N ALA A 45 -8.73 3.33 3.30
CA ALA A 45 -10.04 3.98 3.34
C ALA A 45 -9.97 5.51 3.54
N ALA A 46 -8.82 6.04 3.98
CA ALA A 46 -8.64 7.46 4.26
C ALA A 46 -7.83 8.17 3.16
N PRO A 47 -8.14 9.44 2.84
CA PRO A 47 -7.26 10.28 2.04
C PRO A 47 -6.05 10.73 2.87
N HIS A 48 -4.89 10.84 2.20
CA HIS A 48 -3.62 11.18 2.83
C HIS A 48 -3.01 12.42 2.22
N GLU A 49 -2.44 13.30 3.05
CA GLU A 49 -1.66 14.42 2.56
C GLU A 49 -0.21 13.97 2.30
N VAL A 50 0.23 14.11 1.05
CA VAL A 50 1.60 13.84 0.63
C VAL A 50 2.24 15.15 0.22
N GLU A 51 3.37 15.47 0.84
CA GLU A 51 4.22 16.59 0.42
C GLU A 51 5.03 16.17 -0.81
N MET A 52 4.63 16.68 -1.98
CA MET A 52 5.25 16.36 -3.26
C MET A 52 6.35 17.39 -3.58
N PRO A 53 7.63 16.96 -3.70
CA PRO A 53 8.71 17.86 -4.10
C PRO A 53 8.57 18.24 -5.58
N HIS A 54 8.79 19.52 -5.88
CA HIS A 54 8.77 20.07 -7.23
C HIS A 54 10.20 20.44 -7.69
N GLU A 55 10.35 21.52 -8.47
CA GLU A 55 11.60 21.91 -9.13
C GLU A 55 12.72 22.27 -8.15
N THR A 56 12.41 22.69 -6.92
CA THR A 56 13.43 23.02 -5.91
C THR A 56 13.29 22.17 -4.65
N LEU A 57 14.39 22.03 -3.92
CA LEU A 57 14.47 21.28 -2.66
C LEU A 57 13.60 21.85 -1.52
N MET A 58 12.99 23.03 -1.71
CA MET A 58 12.17 23.72 -0.71
C MET A 58 10.71 23.88 -1.16
N ASP A 59 10.39 23.52 -2.41
CA ASP A 59 9.04 23.65 -2.97
C ASP A 59 8.30 22.33 -2.82
N PHE A 60 7.59 22.20 -1.71
CA PHE A 60 6.67 21.10 -1.47
C PHE A 60 5.24 21.63 -1.52
N THR A 61 4.42 21.02 -2.38
CA THR A 61 2.97 21.21 -2.32
C THR A 61 2.35 20.06 -1.56
N LYS A 62 1.33 20.40 -0.76
CA LYS A 62 0.50 19.38 -0.11
C LYS A 62 -0.53 18.90 -1.11
N GLU A 63 -0.41 17.65 -1.51
CA GLU A 63 -1.40 16.99 -2.36
C GLU A 63 -2.17 15.97 -1.57
N THR A 64 -3.50 16.03 -1.67
CA THR A 64 -4.37 15.03 -1.07
C THR A 64 -4.48 13.85 -2.02
N VAL A 65 -3.89 12.72 -1.63
CA VAL A 65 -3.91 11.46 -2.37
C VAL A 65 -5.03 10.59 -1.84
N THR A 66 -5.89 10.10 -2.73
CA THR A 66 -6.91 9.09 -2.39
C THR A 66 -6.39 7.73 -2.84
N PRO A 67 -6.04 6.81 -1.91
CA PRO A 67 -5.33 5.57 -2.26
C PRO A 67 -6.01 4.70 -3.30
N LEU A 68 -7.35 4.71 -3.34
CA LEU A 68 -8.14 3.85 -4.22
C LEU A 68 -8.65 4.55 -5.50
N ALA A 69 -8.18 5.77 -5.79
CA ALA A 69 -8.64 6.52 -6.97
C ALA A 69 -8.15 5.90 -8.29
N ASP A 70 -6.87 5.58 -8.34
CA ASP A 70 -6.15 4.98 -9.46
C ASP A 70 -4.86 4.32 -8.96
N ARG A 71 -4.14 3.65 -9.87
CA ARG A 71 -2.93 2.92 -9.54
C ARG A 71 -1.79 3.83 -9.08
N GLU A 72 -1.63 5.01 -9.66
CA GLU A 72 -0.55 5.93 -9.32
C GLU A 72 -0.76 6.49 -7.90
N SER A 73 -1.99 6.86 -7.59
CA SER A 73 -2.42 7.27 -6.24
C SER A 73 -2.25 6.13 -5.23
N PHE A 74 -2.54 4.89 -5.61
CA PHE A 74 -2.32 3.71 -4.77
C PHE A 74 -0.83 3.51 -4.46
N GLU A 75 0.03 3.46 -5.49
CA GLU A 75 1.48 3.33 -5.34
C GLU A 75 2.07 4.49 -4.51
N LEU A 76 1.60 5.73 -4.73
CA LEU A 76 2.04 6.90 -3.97
C LEU A 76 1.63 6.82 -2.50
N ALA A 77 0.38 6.47 -2.20
CA ALA A 77 -0.09 6.30 -0.82
C ALA A 77 0.68 5.22 -0.07
N LEU A 78 1.02 4.11 -0.73
CA LEU A 78 1.81 3.03 -0.14
C LEU A 78 3.19 3.48 0.34
N THR A 79 3.78 4.54 -0.25
CA THR A 79 5.04 5.11 0.24
C THR A 79 4.95 5.70 1.66
N ARG A 80 3.74 5.96 2.16
CA ARG A 80 3.47 6.48 3.50
C ARG A 80 2.92 5.43 4.47
N LEU A 81 2.52 4.26 3.96
CA LEU A 81 1.90 3.18 4.74
C LEU A 81 2.72 2.82 6.00
N TRP A 82 4.03 2.65 5.86
CA TRP A 82 4.91 2.30 6.98
C TRP A 82 4.89 3.35 8.09
N ASN A 83 4.92 4.63 7.75
CA ASN A 83 4.98 5.70 8.75
C ASN A 83 3.72 5.75 9.61
N GLU A 84 2.56 5.39 9.05
CA GLU A 84 1.28 5.46 9.77
C GLU A 84 0.90 4.15 10.46
N THR A 85 1.22 3.01 9.84
CA THR A 85 0.72 1.70 10.29
C THR A 85 1.81 0.79 10.85
N GLY A 86 3.08 1.05 10.53
CA GLY A 86 4.19 0.14 10.79
C GLY A 86 4.18 -1.11 9.90
N VAL A 87 3.40 -1.13 8.81
CA VAL A 87 3.42 -2.20 7.79
C VAL A 87 4.37 -1.80 6.65
N GLN A 88 5.32 -2.66 6.33
CA GLN A 88 6.31 -2.43 5.27
C GLN A 88 5.74 -2.87 3.92
N VAL A 89 6.10 -2.15 2.87
CA VAL A 89 5.82 -2.56 1.49
C VAL A 89 7.11 -3.12 0.89
N ASP A 90 7.06 -4.38 0.47
CA ASP A 90 8.20 -5.14 -0.02
C ASP A 90 8.30 -5.07 -1.56
N TRP A 91 8.78 -3.95 -2.08
CA TRP A 91 8.85 -3.68 -3.54
C TRP A 91 9.71 -4.67 -4.34
N SER A 92 10.67 -5.32 -3.68
CA SER A 92 11.58 -6.29 -4.31
C SER A 92 11.08 -7.73 -4.25
N ARG A 93 10.01 -8.01 -3.48
CA ARG A 93 9.53 -9.37 -3.25
C ARG A 93 8.37 -9.69 -4.20
N PRO A 94 8.50 -10.74 -5.05
CA PRO A 94 7.40 -11.17 -5.90
C PRO A 94 6.21 -11.61 -5.07
N VAL A 95 5.02 -11.10 -5.39
CA VAL A 95 3.79 -11.45 -4.67
C VAL A 95 3.48 -12.94 -4.76
N ASP A 96 3.76 -13.57 -5.91
CA ASP A 96 3.55 -15.01 -6.09
C ASP A 96 4.38 -15.84 -5.10
N TYR A 97 5.57 -15.37 -4.74
CA TYR A 97 6.40 -16.02 -3.73
C TYR A 97 5.77 -15.90 -2.34
N VAL A 98 5.25 -14.72 -1.98
CA VAL A 98 4.59 -14.48 -0.68
C VAL A 98 3.30 -15.27 -0.56
N LYS A 99 2.50 -15.34 -1.63
CA LYS A 99 1.29 -16.17 -1.70
C LYS A 99 1.60 -17.65 -1.45
N ALA A 100 2.74 -18.14 -1.96
CA ALA A 100 3.20 -19.50 -1.73
C ALA A 100 3.85 -19.72 -0.35
N HIS A 101 4.43 -18.67 0.26
CA HIS A 101 5.18 -18.74 1.51
C HIS A 101 4.78 -17.57 2.45
N PRO A 102 3.60 -17.65 3.10
CA PRO A 102 3.06 -16.56 3.92
C PRO A 102 3.75 -16.38 5.29
N HIS A 103 4.71 -17.24 5.62
CA HIS A 103 5.48 -17.22 6.88
C HIS A 103 6.97 -17.42 6.59
N TYR A 104 7.81 -16.83 7.44
CA TYR A 104 9.28 -16.99 7.41
C TYR A 104 9.73 -18.27 8.13
#